data_AF-A0A0E4CU48-F1
#
_entry.id   AF-A0A0E4CU48-F1
#
_cell.length_a   1.000
_cell.length_b   1.000
_cell.length_c   1.000
_cell.angle_alpha   90.00
_cell.angle_beta   90.00
_cell.angle_gamma   90.00
#
_symmetry.space_group_name_H-M   'P 1'
#
loop_
_entity.id
_entity.type
_entity.pdbx_description
1 polymer ?
#
loop_
_entity_poly.entity_id
_entity_poly.type
_entity_poly.pdbx_seq_one_letter_code
_entity_poly.pdbx_strand_id
1 'polypeptide(L)'
;MVLKVGNLTVTYGQKKAVDLISFEVKPGQAFGLLGANGAGKSSTIAAVLGIEKSTYDELVIVGKSPIRNRKEIFEQVGVQFQETHFQDKLTVSDACAQWQSLYKKTADLPALLQTFGLADKKQQPGELHTT
;
A
#
# COMPACT_ATOMS: atom_id res chain seq x y z
N MET A 1 -10.31 -13.72 6.81
CA MET A 1 -10.10 -12.31 7.20
C MET A 1 -8.83 -11.83 6.53
N VAL A 2 -8.82 -10.64 5.91
CA VAL A 2 -7.64 -10.13 5.18
C VAL A 2 -6.84 -9.13 6.00
N LEU A 3 -7.50 -8.34 6.84
CA LEU A 3 -6.86 -7.41 7.77
C LEU A 3 -7.62 -7.41 9.09
N LYS A 4 -6.90 -7.44 10.21
CA LYS A 4 -7.43 -7.18 11.55
C LYS A 4 -6.50 -6.25 12.29
N VAL A 5 -7.08 -5.21 12.86
CA VAL A 5 -6.39 -4.15 13.59
C VAL A 5 -7.08 -4.02 14.94
N GLY A 6 -6.32 -4.15 16.03
CA GLY A 6 -6.80 -4.03 17.41
C GLY A 6 -6.01 -2.97 18.16
N ASN A 7 -6.72 -1.94 18.64
CA ASN A 7 -6.22 -0.85 19.47
C ASN A 7 -4.99 -0.13 18.88
N LEU A 8 -5.00 0.09 17.57
CA LEU A 8 -3.91 0.76 16.87
C LEU A 8 -3.82 2.23 17.29
N THR A 9 -2.62 2.64 17.66
CA THR A 9 -2.28 4.00 18.08
C THR A 9 -1.03 4.47 17.35
N VAL A 10 -1.06 5.71 16.87
CA VAL A 10 0.06 6.39 16.20
C VAL A 10 0.26 7.73 16.88
N THR A 11 1.49 7.96 17.36
CA THR A 11 1.84 9.17 18.12
C THR A 11 3.02 9.89 17.47
N TYR A 12 2.85 11.17 17.21
CA TYR A 12 3.91 12.07 16.74
C TYR A 12 4.19 13.12 17.83
N GLY A 13 5.34 13.00 18.49
CA GLY A 13 5.65 13.82 19.66
C GLY A 13 4.62 13.62 20.77
N GLN A 14 3.89 14.67 21.13
CA GLN A 14 2.80 14.59 22.11
C GLN A 14 1.42 14.37 21.48
N LYS A 15 1.30 14.44 20.15
CA LYS A 15 0.02 14.34 19.45
C LYS A 15 -0.27 12.89 19.07
N LYS A 16 -1.38 12.35 19.55
CA LYS A 16 -1.96 11.10 19.01
C LYS A 16 -2.66 11.42 17.69
N ALA A 17 -2.10 10.95 16.57
CA ALA A 17 -2.74 11.05 15.26
C ALA A 17 -3.79 9.96 15.04
N VAL A 18 -3.61 8.82 15.70
CA VAL A 18 -4.56 7.71 15.75
C VAL A 18 -4.59 7.23 17.20
N ASP A 19 -5.78 7.05 17.78
CA ASP A 19 -5.94 6.66 19.19
C ASP A 19 -6.85 5.43 19.30
N LEU A 20 -6.24 4.27 19.62
CA LEU A 20 -6.90 3.01 19.95
C LEU A 20 -7.99 2.55 18.95
N ILE A 21 -7.75 2.70 17.65
CA ILE A 21 -8.73 2.26 16.65
C ILE A 21 -8.68 0.74 16.45
N SER A 22 -9.86 0.14 16.27
CA SER A 22 -10.01 -1.30 16.02
C SER A 22 -10.97 -1.53 14.86
N PHE A 23 -10.57 -2.35 13.88
CA PHE A 23 -11.40 -2.71 12.75
C PHE A 23 -10.92 -3.99 12.05
N GLU A 24 -11.81 -4.59 11.27
CA GLU A 24 -11.53 -5.79 10.48
C GLU A 24 -11.97 -5.59 9.03
N VAL A 25 -11.21 -6.15 8.11
CA VAL A 25 -11.55 -6.22 6.68
C VAL A 25 -11.61 -7.69 6.27
N LYS A 26 -12.73 -8.06 5.64
CA LYS A 26 -12.96 -9.42 5.13
C LYS A 26 -12.41 -9.57 3.71
N PRO A 27 -12.10 -10.80 3.26
CA PRO A 27 -11.73 -11.04 1.87
C PRO A 27 -12.84 -10.56 0.92
N GLY A 28 -12.46 -9.89 -0.17
CA GLY A 28 -13.41 -9.34 -1.16
C GLY A 28 -14.12 -8.05 -0.73
N GLN A 29 -13.82 -7.51 0.46
CA GLN A 29 -14.44 -6.28 0.95
C GLN A 29 -13.66 -5.04 0.48
N ALA A 30 -14.37 -4.06 -0.07
CA ALA A 30 -13.86 -2.70 -0.21
C ALA A 30 -14.03 -1.95 1.12
N PHE A 31 -12.95 -1.36 1.63
CA PHE A 31 -12.93 -0.62 2.89
C PHE A 31 -12.27 0.74 2.69
N GLY A 32 -12.88 1.80 3.22
CA GLY A 32 -12.38 3.16 3.09
C GLY A 32 -12.32 3.87 4.45
N LEU A 33 -11.25 4.65 4.66
CA LEU A 33 -11.11 5.56 5.81
C LEU A 33 -11.55 6.96 5.39
N LEU A 34 -12.63 7.47 5.97
CA LEU A 34 -13.16 8.80 5.68
C LEU A 34 -12.98 9.73 6.88
N GLY A 35 -12.59 10.97 6.62
CA GLY A 35 -12.40 11.99 7.65
C GLY A 35 -11.67 13.22 7.12
N ALA A 36 -11.68 14.32 7.86
CA ALA A 36 -10.99 15.56 7.51
C ALA A 36 -9.46 15.39 7.39
N ASN A 37 -8.78 16.38 6.83
CA ASN A 37 -7.32 16.42 6.82
C ASN A 37 -6.78 16.42 8.25
N GLY A 38 -5.77 15.59 8.52
CA GLY A 38 -5.25 15.40 9.86
C GLY A 38 -6.02 14.41 10.75
N ALA A 39 -7.10 13.79 10.27
CA ALA A 39 -7.87 12.78 11.02
C ALA A 39 -7.15 11.42 11.20
N GLY A 40 -5.89 11.29 10.76
CA GLY A 40 -5.10 10.07 10.92
C GLY A 40 -5.29 8.98 9.85
N LYS A 41 -5.95 9.27 8.73
CA LYS A 41 -6.18 8.31 7.62
C LYS A 41 -4.86 7.74 7.07
N SER A 42 -3.98 8.61 6.60
CA SER A 42 -2.68 8.20 6.05
C SER A 42 -1.79 7.57 7.12
N SER A 43 -1.82 8.11 8.34
CA SER A 43 -1.10 7.52 9.49
C SER A 43 -1.59 6.10 9.83
N THR A 44 -2.89 5.83 9.72
CA THR A 44 -3.45 4.49 9.91
C THR A 44 -2.93 3.52 8.85
N ILE A 45 -3.00 3.91 7.58
CA ILE A 45 -2.51 3.07 6.47
C ILE A 45 -1.00 2.82 6.62
N ALA A 46 -0.21 3.87 6.85
CA ALA A 46 1.23 3.76 7.01
C ALA A 46 1.62 2.89 8.22
N ALA A 47 0.88 2.98 9.33
CA ALA A 47 1.09 2.13 10.50
C ALA A 47 0.77 0.65 10.21
N VAL A 48 -0.33 0.35 9.53
CA VAL A 48 -0.67 -1.02 9.11
C VAL A 48 0.40 -1.60 8.18
N LEU A 49 0.96 -0.79 7.28
CA LEU A 49 2.07 -1.18 6.40
C LEU A 49 3.43 -1.27 7.13
N GLY A 50 3.49 -0.86 8.39
CA GLY A 50 4.70 -0.82 9.19
C GLY A 50 5.74 0.18 8.69
N ILE A 51 5.29 1.25 8.03
CA ILE A 51 6.11 2.39 7.59
C ILE A 51 6.24 3.37 8.74
N GLU A 52 5.14 3.59 9.46
CA GLU A 52 5.09 4.46 10.63
C GLU A 52 5.14 3.66 11.92
N LYS A 53 5.86 4.20 12.91
CA LYS A 53 5.93 3.60 14.23
C LYS A 53 4.56 3.70 14.91
N SER A 54 4.08 2.57 15.39
CA SER A 54 2.75 2.46 16.01
C SER A 54 2.77 1.43 17.14
N THR A 55 1.74 1.49 17.98
CA THR A 55 1.44 0.45 18.99
C THR A 55 0.07 -0.14 18.70
N TYR A 56 -0.12 -1.41 18.99
CA TYR A 56 -1.37 -2.13 18.78
C TYR A 56 -1.37 -3.38 19.66
N ASP A 57 -2.56 -3.86 20.00
CA ASP A 57 -2.73 -5.14 20.70
C ASP A 57 -2.78 -6.30 19.69
N GLU A 58 -3.31 -6.05 18.49
CA GLU A 58 -3.42 -7.05 17.43
C GLU A 58 -3.23 -6.40 16.05
N LEU A 59 -2.38 -7.02 15.23
CA LEU A 59 -2.26 -6.68 13.82
C LEU A 59 -2.02 -7.96 13.02
N VAL A 60 -2.98 -8.29 12.15
CA VAL A 60 -2.93 -9.47 11.28
C VAL A 60 -3.23 -9.05 9.85
N ILE A 61 -2.33 -9.39 8.92
CA ILE A 61 -2.45 -9.09 7.49
C ILE A 61 -2.35 -10.41 6.74
N VAL A 62 -3.31 -10.69 5.86
CA VAL A 62 -3.43 -11.96 5.11
C VAL A 62 -3.22 -13.20 5.99
N GLY A 63 -3.80 -13.16 7.20
CA GLY A 63 -3.73 -14.25 8.19
C GLY A 63 -2.40 -14.39 8.93
N LYS A 64 -1.47 -13.43 8.78
CA LYS A 64 -0.11 -13.51 9.33
C LYS A 64 0.25 -12.27 10.16
N SER A 65 1.22 -12.43 11.06
CA SER A 65 1.78 -11.31 11.82
C SER A 65 2.78 -10.53 10.97
N PRO A 66 2.64 -9.19 10.81
CA PRO A 66 3.58 -8.39 10.04
C PRO A 66 4.96 -8.27 10.68
N ILE A 67 5.10 -8.57 11.98
CA ILE A 67 6.41 -8.62 12.66
C ILE A 67 7.18 -9.87 12.24
N ARG A 68 6.51 -11.03 12.17
CA ARG A 68 7.16 -12.33 11.92
C ARG A 68 7.24 -12.69 10.45
N ASN A 69 6.24 -12.29 9.66
CA ASN A 69 6.03 -12.76 8.28
C ASN A 69 6.11 -11.62 7.25
N ARG A 70 6.82 -10.52 7.56
CA ARG A 70 6.83 -9.30 6.74
C ARG A 70 7.02 -9.59 5.24
N LYS A 71 8.08 -10.30 4.87
CA LYS A 71 8.38 -10.60 3.46
C LYS A 71 7.24 -11.36 2.77
N GLU A 72 6.68 -12.37 3.43
CA GLU A 72 5.62 -13.20 2.88
C GLU A 72 4.27 -12.48 2.76
N ILE A 73 4.00 -11.53 3.65
CA ILE A 73 2.83 -10.66 3.60
C ILE A 73 2.93 -9.72 2.40
N PHE A 74 4.06 -9.04 2.23
CA PHE A 74 4.22 -8.04 1.18
C PHE A 74 4.36 -8.62 -0.23
N GLU A 75 4.60 -9.92 -0.38
CA GLU A 75 4.43 -10.63 -1.66
C GLU A 75 2.96 -10.74 -2.10
N GLN A 76 2.01 -10.47 -1.20
CA GLN A 76 0.57 -10.57 -1.44
C GLN A 76 -0.16 -9.22 -1.29
N VAL A 77 0.56 -8.16 -0.93
CA VAL A 77 -0.01 -6.82 -0.66
C VAL A 77 0.58 -5.82 -1.62
N GLY A 78 -0.25 -5.26 -2.50
CA GLY A 78 0.09 -4.08 -3.31
C GLY A 78 -0.11 -2.80 -2.49
N VAL A 79 0.79 -1.85 -2.64
CA VAL A 79 0.72 -0.54 -1.97
C VAL A 79 0.83 0.55 -3.01
N GLN A 80 -0.05 1.54 -2.94
CA GLN A 80 0.04 2.76 -3.73
C GLN A 80 0.03 3.98 -2.80
N PHE A 81 1.08 4.79 -2.87
CA PHE A 81 1.22 6.02 -2.08
C PHE A 81 0.58 7.21 -2.80
N GLN A 82 0.29 8.27 -2.03
CA GLN A 82 -0.28 9.51 -2.59
C GLN A 82 0.71 10.21 -3.53
N GLU A 83 1.99 10.18 -3.21
CA GLU A 83 3.06 10.69 -4.07
C GLU A 83 3.81 9.50 -4.67
N THR A 84 4.01 9.52 -5.99
CA THR A 84 4.86 8.55 -6.69
C THR A 84 5.82 9.34 -7.57
N HIS A 85 7.11 9.29 -7.24
CA HIS A 85 8.16 9.92 -8.03
C HIS A 85 8.87 8.86 -8.86
N PHE A 86 8.54 8.80 -10.16
CA PHE A 86 9.33 8.05 -11.13
C PHE A 86 10.43 8.92 -11.71
N GLN A 87 11.50 8.30 -12.20
CA GLN A 87 12.51 9.02 -12.97
C GLN A 87 11.92 9.49 -14.30
N ASP A 88 12.22 10.72 -14.71
CA ASP A 88 11.58 11.39 -15.88
C ASP A 88 11.64 10.59 -17.19
N LYS A 89 12.69 9.78 -17.37
CA LYS A 89 12.92 8.99 -18.58
C LYS A 89 12.44 7.54 -18.48
N LEU A 90 11.84 7.17 -17.36
CA LEU A 90 11.42 5.81 -17.11
C LEU A 90 10.19 5.48 -17.94
N THR A 91 10.29 4.49 -18.82
CA THR A 91 9.14 4.04 -19.61
C THR A 91 8.17 3.22 -18.76
N VAL A 92 6.93 3.07 -19.23
CA VAL A 92 5.94 2.16 -18.61
C VAL A 92 6.51 0.74 -18.48
N SER A 93 7.20 0.26 -19.52
CA SER A 93 7.82 -1.07 -19.50
C SER A 93 8.92 -1.17 -18.44
N ASP A 94 9.76 -0.14 -18.29
CA ASP A 94 10.84 -0.15 -17.31
C ASP A 94 10.29 -0.08 -15.87
N ALA A 95 9.25 0.71 -15.64
CA ALA A 95 8.57 0.78 -14.35
C ALA A 95 7.98 -0.59 -13.97
N CYS A 96 7.29 -1.25 -14.91
CA CYS A 96 6.75 -2.58 -14.70
C CYS A 96 7.85 -3.62 -14.46
N ALA A 97 8.95 -3.57 -15.21
CA ALA A 97 10.08 -4.48 -15.02
C ALA A 97 10.76 -4.29 -13.65
N GLN A 98 10.92 -3.03 -13.21
CA GLN A 98 11.42 -2.73 -11.87
C GLN A 98 10.53 -3.32 -10.80
N TRP A 99 9.21 -3.10 -10.86
CA TRP A 99 8.28 -3.69 -9.90
C TRP A 99 8.33 -5.21 -9.94
N GLN A 100 8.31 -5.84 -11.12
CA GLN A 100 8.40 -7.28 -11.25
C GLN A 100 9.66 -7.87 -10.61
N SER A 101 10.79 -7.16 -10.63
CA SER A 101 12.04 -7.61 -10.01
C SER A 101 11.99 -7.69 -8.48
N LEU A 102 11.02 -7.02 -7.84
CA LEU A 102 10.86 -6.98 -6.39
C LEU A 102 10.00 -8.12 -5.83
N TYR A 103 9.33 -8.90 -6.69
CA TYR A 103 8.40 -9.97 -6.30
C TYR A 103 8.85 -11.33 -6.85
N LYS A 104 8.54 -12.39 -6.10
CA LYS A 104 8.79 -13.77 -6.56
C LYS A 104 7.78 -14.25 -7.59
N LYS A 105 6.54 -13.80 -7.45
CA LYS A 105 5.43 -14.13 -8.36
C LYS A 105 4.93 -12.84 -8.98
N THR A 106 4.90 -12.81 -10.30
CA THR A 106 4.50 -11.64 -11.08
C THR A 106 3.25 -11.93 -11.87
N ALA A 107 2.45 -10.89 -12.11
CA ALA A 107 1.28 -10.98 -12.97
C ALA A 107 1.66 -10.91 -14.46
N ASP A 108 0.73 -11.33 -15.32
CA ASP A 108 0.86 -11.22 -16.78
C ASP A 108 0.83 -9.75 -17.20
N LEU A 109 2.02 -9.19 -17.46
CA LEU A 109 2.20 -7.79 -17.79
C LEU A 109 1.46 -7.38 -19.08
N PRO A 110 1.59 -8.09 -20.22
CA PRO A 110 0.76 -7.84 -21.40
C PRO A 110 -0.75 -7.73 -21.10
N ALA A 111 -1.30 -8.66 -20.30
CA ALA A 111 -2.72 -8.63 -19.94
C ALA A 111 -3.09 -7.43 -19.05
N LEU A 112 -2.22 -7.08 -18.09
CA LEU A 112 -2.44 -5.90 -17.24
C LEU A 112 -2.37 -4.60 -18.04
N LEU A 113 -1.41 -4.47 -18.96
CA LEU A 113 -1.29 -3.28 -19.80
C LEU A 113 -2.52 -3.10 -20.71
N GLN A 114 -3.10 -4.19 -21.21
CA GLN A 114 -4.39 -4.15 -21.91
C GLN A 114 -5.51 -3.68 -20.98
N THR A 115 -5.62 -4.29 -19.79
CA THR A 115 -6.66 -3.99 -18.79
C THR A 115 -6.66 -2.52 -18.37
N PHE A 116 -5.47 -1.92 -18.22
CA PHE A 116 -5.31 -0.51 -17.83
C PHE A 116 -5.19 0.48 -19.01
N GLY A 117 -5.34 0.02 -20.26
CA GLY A 117 -5.25 0.90 -21.44
C GLY A 117 -3.85 1.49 -21.69
N LEU A 118 -2.80 0.79 -21.26
CA LEU A 118 -1.39 1.19 -21.38
C LEU A 118 -0.62 0.39 -22.45
N ALA A 119 -1.27 -0.53 -23.16
CA ALA A 119 -0.62 -1.43 -24.13
C ALA A 119 0.17 -0.68 -25.23
N ASP A 120 -0.37 0.45 -25.71
CA ASP A 120 0.27 1.27 -26.76
C ASP A 120 1.26 2.30 -26.21
N LYS A 121 1.36 2.41 -24.87
CA LYS A 121 2.20 3.40 -24.17
C LYS A 121 3.46 2.79 -23.55
N LYS A 122 3.78 1.53 -23.86
CA LYS A 122 4.89 0.78 -23.25
C LYS A 122 6.22 1.52 -23.23
N GLN A 123 6.51 2.24 -24.32
CA GLN A 123 7.78 2.97 -24.52
C GLN A 123 7.66 4.47 -24.21
N GLN A 124 6.50 4.95 -23.77
CA GLN A 124 6.34 6.34 -23.39
C GLN A 124 6.99 6.55 -22.01
N PRO A 125 7.86 7.55 -21.86
CA PRO A 125 8.30 8.01 -20.55
C PRO A 125 7.08 8.43 -19.71
N GLY A 126 7.13 8.16 -18.41
CA GLY A 126 6.08 8.59 -17.48
C GLY A 126 6.07 10.10 -17.31
N GLU A 127 5.40 10.85 -18.18
CA GLU A 127 4.99 12.22 -17.89
C GLU A 127 3.83 12.20 -16.88
N LEU A 128 4.16 11.96 -15.61
CA LEU A 128 3.24 12.14 -14.50
C LEU A 128 3.47 13.54 -13.93
N HIS A 129 3.06 14.56 -14.69
CA HIS A 129 2.81 15.86 -14.10
C HIS A 129 1.62 15.71 -13.15
N THR A 130 1.90 15.54 -11.86
CA THR A 130 0.94 15.81 -10.79
C THR A 130 0.53 17.28 -10.91
N THR A 131 -0.62 17.51 -11.53
CA THR A 131 -1.36 18.77 -11.41
C THR A 131 -2.38 18.62 -10.29
#